data_AF-A0AA97EMF3-F1
#
_entry.id   AF-A0AA97EMF3-F1
#
_cell.length_a   1.000
_cell.length_b   1.000
_cell.length_c   1.000
_cell.angle_alpha   90.00
_cell.angle_beta   90.00
_cell.angle_gamma   90.00
#
_symmetry.space_group_name_H-M   'P 1'
#
loop_
_entity.id
_entity.type
_entity.pdbx_description
1 polymer ?
#
loop_
_entity_poly.entity_id
_entity_poly.type
_entity_poly.pdbx_seq_one_letter_code
_entity_poly.pdbx_strand_id
1 'polypeptide(L)'
;MKITEDASQNEQNPESFASLLHKAEEAKKAKDFTNALKLFSVAKKHAEKNMTLKDNLAFIISRQALCTYKSKQPNELEALINAKNILEELQPLQSNDLEVLGLTGAINKRLYELTSDSNYLENAIVSYEKGFQLKQDYYNGINAAFMLYKKTDLLKSQHKPWEDLKLKADYIRNTVLEIALNLEKEQDFSTKEDAIWILLTIAEAYHYKGMDDLMTTYENKAQDMAKAKNDTFAMSAYSEQKKKIEDLNIHFK
;
A
#
# COMPACT_ATOMS: atom_id res chain seq x y z
N MET A 1 -54.22 -12.11 43.74
CA MET A 1 -53.80 -10.79 43.22
C MET A 1 -52.36 -10.95 42.75
N LYS A 2 -52.08 -10.59 41.50
CA LYS A 2 -50.96 -11.10 40.69
C LYS A 2 -49.58 -10.73 41.23
N ILE A 3 -48.72 -11.73 41.11
CA ILE A 3 -47.26 -11.74 41.28
C ILE A 3 -46.62 -10.85 40.20
N THR A 4 -45.56 -10.16 40.59
CA THR A 4 -44.64 -9.33 39.82
C THR A 4 -43.76 -10.12 38.84
N GLU A 5 -43.03 -9.37 38.00
CA GLU A 5 -41.97 -9.81 37.05
C GLU A 5 -42.54 -10.40 35.74
N ASP A 6 -42.12 -9.93 34.56
CA ASP A 6 -40.71 -9.88 34.18
C ASP A 6 -40.41 -8.74 33.18
N ALA A 7 -39.26 -8.10 33.40
CA ALA A 7 -38.71 -7.09 32.51
C ALA A 7 -38.03 -7.80 31.34
N SER A 8 -38.57 -7.66 30.13
CA SER A 8 -37.95 -8.15 28.91
C SER A 8 -36.60 -7.45 28.70
N GLN A 9 -35.52 -8.13 29.07
CA GLN A 9 -34.17 -7.78 28.65
C GLN A 9 -34.11 -7.86 27.12
N ASN A 10 -33.83 -6.72 26.49
CA ASN A 10 -33.47 -6.63 25.08
C ASN A 10 -32.11 -7.31 24.91
N GLU A 11 -32.09 -8.62 24.67
CA GLU A 11 -30.91 -9.30 24.15
C GLU A 11 -30.68 -8.84 22.71
N GLN A 12 -29.83 -7.81 22.55
CA GLN A 12 -29.22 -7.50 21.27
C GLN A 12 -28.39 -8.72 20.85
N ASN A 13 -28.87 -9.44 19.84
CA ASN A 13 -28.18 -10.56 19.23
C ASN A 13 -26.72 -10.13 18.91
N PRO A 14 -25.69 -10.78 19.47
CA PRO A 14 -24.32 -10.31 19.32
C PRO A 14 -23.96 -10.21 17.84
N GLU A 15 -23.49 -9.03 17.43
CA GLU A 15 -23.06 -8.77 16.06
C GLU A 15 -22.06 -9.83 15.58
N SER A 16 -22.31 -10.43 14.41
CA SER A 16 -21.43 -11.47 13.88
C SER A 16 -20.07 -10.89 13.47
N PHE A 17 -19.01 -11.68 13.62
CA PHE A 17 -17.64 -11.28 13.24
C PHE A 17 -17.55 -10.81 11.77
N ALA A 18 -18.28 -11.48 10.87
CA ALA A 18 -18.33 -11.10 9.46
C ALA A 18 -19.01 -9.73 9.25
N SER A 19 -20.11 -9.45 9.96
CA SER A 19 -20.78 -8.14 9.90
C SER A 19 -19.88 -7.02 10.42
N LEU A 20 -19.14 -7.30 11.50
CA LEU A 20 -18.18 -6.38 12.08
C LEU A 20 -17.04 -6.03 11.11
N LEU A 21 -16.43 -7.03 10.46
CA LEU A 21 -15.39 -6.80 9.46
C LEU A 21 -15.91 -6.01 8.25
N HIS A 22 -17.11 -6.33 7.76
CA HIS A 22 -17.74 -5.61 6.66
C HIS A 22 -17.92 -4.13 7.01
N LYS A 23 -18.47 -3.82 8.20
CA LYS A 23 -18.63 -2.42 8.65
C LYS A 23 -17.29 -1.70 8.80
N ALA A 24 -16.24 -2.40 9.26
CA ALA A 24 -14.90 -1.84 9.38
C ALA A 24 -14.31 -1.45 8.01
N GLU A 25 -14.50 -2.31 7.00
CA GLU A 25 -14.10 -2.03 5.62
C GLU A 25 -14.89 -0.86 5.01
N GLU A 26 -16.20 -0.80 5.23
CA GLU A 26 -17.03 0.31 4.76
C GLU A 26 -16.63 1.65 5.40
N ALA A 27 -16.37 1.67 6.71
CA ALA A 27 -15.85 2.85 7.39
C ALA A 27 -14.49 3.29 6.83
N LYS A 28 -13.58 2.34 6.54
CA LYS A 28 -12.30 2.62 5.88
C LYS A 28 -12.50 3.21 4.48
N LYS A 29 -13.40 2.66 3.66
CA LYS A 29 -13.71 3.18 2.32
C LYS A 29 -14.27 4.60 2.38
N ALA A 30 -15.11 4.89 3.38
CA ALA A 30 -15.63 6.22 3.67
C ALA A 30 -14.59 7.19 4.29
N LYS A 31 -13.34 6.73 4.50
CA LYS A 31 -12.24 7.46 5.17
C LYS A 31 -12.56 7.85 6.62
N ASP A 32 -13.56 7.22 7.24
CA ASP A 32 -13.83 7.30 8.68
C ASP A 32 -12.88 6.35 9.42
N PHE A 33 -11.59 6.71 9.43
CA PHE A 33 -10.55 5.88 10.02
C PHE A 33 -10.74 5.69 11.53
N THR A 34 -11.31 6.68 12.23
CA THR A 34 -11.62 6.58 13.66
C THR A 34 -12.60 5.45 13.93
N ASN A 35 -13.71 5.38 13.18
CA ASN A 35 -14.68 4.31 13.33
C ASN A 35 -14.13 2.96 12.84
N ALA A 36 -13.42 2.95 11.70
CA ALA A 36 -12.79 1.73 11.19
C ALA A 36 -11.84 1.10 12.23
N LEU A 37 -10.98 1.90 12.87
CA LEU A 37 -10.07 1.44 13.91
C LEU A 37 -10.80 0.87 15.14
N LYS A 38 -11.92 1.47 15.55
CA LYS A 38 -12.76 0.94 16.64
C LYS A 38 -13.29 -0.45 16.27
N LEU A 39 -13.88 -0.59 15.08
CA LEU A 39 -14.47 -1.84 14.61
C LEU A 39 -13.41 -2.95 14.43
N PHE A 40 -12.26 -2.63 13.81
CA PHE A 40 -11.15 -3.58 13.72
C PHE A 40 -10.58 -3.98 15.08
N SER A 41 -10.58 -3.07 16.07
CA SER A 41 -10.14 -3.40 17.42
C SER A 41 -11.09 -4.38 18.13
N VAL A 42 -12.41 -4.27 17.90
CA VAL A 42 -13.37 -5.26 18.39
C VAL A 42 -13.17 -6.59 17.66
N ALA A 43 -12.96 -6.57 16.34
CA ALA A 43 -12.74 -7.77 15.54
C ALA A 43 -11.47 -8.50 15.99
N LYS A 44 -10.38 -7.77 16.23
CA LYS A 44 -9.12 -8.32 16.76
C LYS A 44 -9.35 -9.06 18.08
N LYS A 45 -10.05 -8.44 19.04
CA LYS A 45 -10.38 -9.07 20.33
C LYS A 45 -11.20 -10.35 20.17
N HIS A 46 -12.11 -10.41 19.20
CA HIS A 46 -12.86 -11.63 18.89
C HIS A 46 -11.95 -12.71 18.31
N ALA A 47 -11.07 -12.34 17.37
CA ALA A 47 -10.14 -13.25 16.72
C ALA A 47 -9.07 -13.81 17.67
N GLU A 48 -8.58 -13.02 18.63
CA GLU A 48 -7.60 -13.46 19.64
C GLU A 48 -8.19 -14.52 20.59
N LYS A 49 -9.48 -14.41 20.90
CA LYS A 49 -10.19 -15.32 21.82
C LYS A 49 -10.76 -16.56 21.15
N ASN A 50 -10.81 -16.57 19.82
CA ASN A 50 -11.41 -17.67 19.06
C ASN A 50 -10.37 -18.30 18.13
N MET A 51 -9.99 -19.54 18.42
CA MET A 51 -8.98 -20.28 17.66
C MET A 51 -9.33 -20.43 16.18
N THR A 52 -10.62 -20.49 15.81
CA THR A 52 -11.05 -20.61 14.41
C THR A 52 -10.91 -19.31 13.62
N LEU A 53 -10.67 -18.18 14.29
CA LEU A 53 -10.56 -16.86 13.67
C LEU A 53 -9.13 -16.34 13.59
N LYS A 54 -8.15 -17.06 14.15
CA LYS A 54 -6.75 -16.62 14.22
C LYS A 54 -6.15 -16.23 12.86
N ASP A 55 -6.53 -16.92 11.79
CA ASP A 55 -6.03 -16.62 10.44
C ASP A 55 -6.45 -15.24 9.93
N ASN A 56 -7.46 -14.61 10.55
CA ASN A 56 -7.87 -13.23 10.22
C ASN A 56 -7.01 -12.17 10.91
N LEU A 57 -6.16 -12.52 11.86
CA LEU A 57 -5.37 -11.54 12.62
C LEU A 57 -4.41 -10.76 11.74
N ALA A 58 -3.72 -11.42 10.80
CA ALA A 58 -2.81 -10.75 9.86
C ALA A 58 -3.53 -9.67 9.04
N PHE A 59 -4.70 -10.01 8.49
CA PHE A 59 -5.56 -9.08 7.77
C PHE A 59 -6.00 -7.91 8.67
N ILE A 60 -6.52 -8.19 9.87
CA ILE A 60 -7.03 -7.16 10.79
C ILE A 60 -5.92 -6.20 11.22
N ILE A 61 -4.75 -6.73 11.60
CA ILE A 61 -3.61 -5.92 12.04
C ILE A 61 -3.09 -5.06 10.88
N SER A 62 -3.01 -5.62 9.67
CA SER A 62 -2.65 -4.85 8.47
C SER A 62 -3.64 -3.72 8.18
N ARG A 63 -4.94 -3.96 8.37
CA ARG A 63 -5.99 -2.93 8.24
C ARG A 63 -5.89 -1.87 9.33
N GLN A 64 -5.59 -2.24 10.57
CA GLN A 64 -5.34 -1.28 11.65
C GLN A 64 -4.16 -0.38 11.31
N ALA A 65 -3.02 -0.93 10.90
CA ALA A 65 -1.86 -0.15 10.51
C ALA A 65 -2.16 0.80 9.33
N LEU A 66 -2.85 0.29 8.29
CA LEU A 66 -3.28 1.08 7.13
C LEU A 66 -4.15 2.28 7.55
N CYS A 67 -5.20 2.04 8.33
CA CYS A 67 -6.09 3.10 8.82
C CYS A 67 -5.35 4.10 9.71
N THR A 68 -4.45 3.62 10.57
CA THR A 68 -3.65 4.47 11.46
C THR A 68 -2.82 5.47 10.66
N TYR A 69 -1.98 5.05 9.72
CA TYR A 69 -1.14 6.01 9.00
C TYR A 69 -1.96 6.90 8.03
N LYS A 70 -3.06 6.38 7.46
CA LYS A 70 -3.95 7.17 6.59
C LYS A 70 -4.72 8.24 7.35
N SER A 71 -4.96 8.06 8.65
CA SER A 71 -5.61 9.08 9.48
C SER A 71 -4.80 10.37 9.59
N LYS A 72 -3.46 10.26 9.53
CA LYS A 72 -2.50 11.34 9.81
C LYS A 72 -2.72 12.04 11.17
N GLN A 73 -3.34 11.35 12.13
CA GLN A 73 -3.61 11.87 13.47
C GLN A 73 -2.64 11.30 14.52
N PRO A 74 -2.18 12.11 15.50
CA PRO A 74 -2.40 13.56 15.60
C PRO A 74 -1.59 14.38 14.58
N ASN A 75 -0.56 13.77 14.00
CA ASN A 75 0.16 14.26 12.84
C ASN A 75 0.66 13.08 12.00
N GLU A 76 1.16 13.35 10.80
CA GLU A 76 1.57 12.31 9.85
C GLU A 76 2.73 11.45 10.36
N LEU A 77 3.73 12.05 11.03
CA LEU A 77 4.89 11.32 11.54
C LEU A 77 4.49 10.35 12.66
N GLU A 78 3.74 10.83 13.65
CA GLU A 78 3.25 9.98 14.75
C GLU A 78 2.32 8.88 14.25
N ALA A 79 1.44 9.19 13.30
CA ALA A 79 0.58 8.19 12.68
C ALA A 79 1.37 7.08 11.98
N LEU A 80 2.45 7.42 11.27
CA LEU A 80 3.34 6.45 10.62
C LEU A 80 4.11 5.59 11.63
N ILE A 81 4.65 6.20 12.70
CA ILE A 81 5.34 5.47 13.77
C ILE A 81 4.38 4.50 14.45
N ASN A 82 3.17 4.94 14.77
CA ASN A 82 2.14 4.08 15.38
C ASN A 82 1.73 2.94 14.44
N ALA A 83 1.55 3.21 13.15
CA ALA A 83 1.24 2.17 12.17
C ALA A 83 2.37 1.14 12.02
N LYS A 84 3.64 1.59 12.02
CA LYS A 84 4.80 0.71 12.04
C LYS A 84 4.76 -0.21 13.27
N ASN A 85 4.53 0.35 14.46
CA ASN A 85 4.47 -0.41 15.71
C ASN A 85 3.34 -1.47 15.71
N ILE A 86 2.18 -1.15 15.11
CA ILE A 86 1.09 -2.11 14.93
C ILE A 86 1.53 -3.28 14.04
N LEU A 87 2.27 -3.01 12.95
CA LEU A 87 2.73 -4.07 12.05
C LEU A 87 3.81 -4.97 12.65
N GLU A 88 4.60 -4.50 13.61
CA GLU A 88 5.62 -5.33 14.27
C GLU A 88 5.01 -6.60 14.90
N GLU A 89 3.72 -6.59 15.25
CA GLU A 89 2.99 -7.77 15.71
C GLU A 89 2.99 -8.92 14.68
N LEU A 90 3.11 -8.59 13.38
CA LEU A 90 3.17 -9.55 12.28
C LEU A 90 4.60 -9.93 11.88
N GLN A 91 5.62 -9.44 12.60
CA GLN A 91 7.03 -9.69 12.33
C GLN A 91 7.38 -9.48 10.85
N PRO A 92 7.18 -8.26 10.30
CA PRO A 92 7.12 -8.01 8.86
C PRO A 92 8.39 -8.43 8.11
N LEU A 93 9.57 -8.31 8.75
CA LEU A 93 10.84 -8.74 8.16
C LEU A 93 10.91 -10.26 7.90
N GLN A 94 10.19 -11.05 8.70
CA GLN A 94 10.10 -12.51 8.58
C GLN A 94 8.89 -12.96 7.76
N SER A 95 7.90 -12.07 7.58
CA SER A 95 6.67 -12.36 6.85
C SER A 95 6.91 -12.69 5.37
N ASN A 96 6.11 -13.63 4.85
CA ASN A 96 5.97 -13.90 3.41
C ASN A 96 4.61 -13.43 2.87
N ASP A 97 3.83 -12.72 3.70
CA ASP A 97 2.59 -12.10 3.29
C ASP A 97 2.90 -10.83 2.49
N LEU A 98 2.48 -10.82 1.23
CA LEU A 98 2.74 -9.73 0.29
C LEU A 98 2.07 -8.42 0.70
N GLU A 99 0.91 -8.50 1.36
CA GLU A 99 0.20 -7.31 1.85
C GLU A 99 0.98 -6.69 3.01
N VAL A 100 1.48 -7.52 3.93
CA VAL A 100 2.33 -7.07 5.05
C VAL A 100 3.63 -6.45 4.52
N LEU A 101 4.29 -7.08 3.55
CA LEU A 101 5.52 -6.57 2.95
C LEU A 101 5.29 -5.26 2.20
N GLY A 102 4.26 -5.19 1.37
CA GLY A 102 3.91 -3.97 0.62
C GLY A 102 3.54 -2.81 1.55
N LEU A 103 2.78 -3.07 2.61
CA LEU A 103 2.40 -2.06 3.60
C LEU A 103 3.60 -1.60 4.45
N THR A 104 4.48 -2.52 4.84
CA THR A 104 5.74 -2.21 5.53
C THR A 104 6.61 -1.30 4.67
N GLY A 105 6.75 -1.63 3.38
CA GLY A 105 7.44 -0.79 2.41
C GLY A 105 6.81 0.61 2.31
N ALA A 106 5.49 0.70 2.27
CA ALA A 106 4.75 1.95 2.10
C ALA A 106 4.89 2.90 3.31
N ILE A 107 4.92 2.34 4.53
CA ILE A 107 5.12 3.10 5.77
C ILE A 107 6.57 3.58 5.86
N ASN A 108 7.54 2.70 5.63
CA ASN A 108 8.96 3.06 5.66
C ASN A 108 9.33 4.08 4.57
N LYS A 109 8.78 3.97 3.35
CA LYS A 109 8.94 4.98 2.29
C LYS A 109 8.52 6.38 2.76
N ARG A 110 7.36 6.49 3.43
CA ARG A 110 6.86 7.77 3.94
C ARG A 110 7.65 8.29 5.14
N LEU A 111 8.06 7.40 6.05
CA LEU A 111 8.95 7.76 7.16
C LEU A 111 10.28 8.31 6.64
N TYR A 112 10.88 7.68 5.62
CA TYR A 112 12.06 8.21 4.97
C TYR A 112 11.81 9.59 4.35
N GLU A 113 10.69 9.79 3.66
CA GLU A 113 10.35 11.07 3.06
C GLU A 113 10.21 12.22 4.08
N LEU A 114 9.77 11.92 5.32
CA LEU A 114 9.62 12.91 6.37
C LEU A 114 10.90 13.16 7.18
N THR A 115 11.74 12.14 7.33
CA THR A 115 12.87 12.16 8.29
C THR A 115 14.24 12.14 7.64
N SER A 116 14.31 11.71 6.38
CA SER A 116 15.56 11.39 5.67
C SER A 116 16.45 10.35 6.39
N ASP A 117 15.91 9.58 7.34
CA ASP A 117 16.64 8.49 8.01
C ASP A 117 16.80 7.29 7.06
N SER A 118 18.06 6.98 6.73
CA SER A 118 18.41 5.90 5.81
C SER A 118 17.94 4.52 6.26
N ASN A 119 17.70 4.29 7.55
CA ASN A 119 17.15 3.01 8.01
C ASN A 119 15.76 2.75 7.43
N TYR A 120 14.94 3.79 7.29
CA TYR A 120 13.63 3.68 6.66
C TYR A 120 13.74 3.46 5.15
N LEU A 121 14.72 4.07 4.49
CA LEU A 121 15.02 3.80 3.08
C LEU A 121 15.37 2.31 2.87
N GLU A 122 16.28 1.76 3.69
CA GLU A 122 16.67 0.35 3.58
C GLU A 122 15.53 -0.61 3.88
N ASN A 123 14.76 -0.34 4.95
CA ASN A 123 13.61 -1.19 5.30
C ASN A 123 12.53 -1.18 4.21
N ALA A 124 12.33 -0.04 3.54
CA ALA A 124 11.40 0.04 2.42
C ALA A 124 11.89 -0.80 1.23
N ILE A 125 13.18 -0.70 0.88
CA ILE A 125 13.81 -1.49 -0.19
C ILE A 125 13.65 -2.99 0.12
N VAL A 126 14.10 -3.44 1.28
CA VAL A 126 14.06 -4.87 1.66
C VAL A 126 12.64 -5.42 1.60
N SER A 127 11.66 -4.65 2.09
CA SER A 127 10.26 -5.10 2.15
C SER A 127 9.65 -5.23 0.75
N TYR A 128 9.82 -4.21 -0.10
CA TYR A 128 9.31 -4.24 -1.47
C TYR A 128 10.04 -5.26 -2.34
N GLU A 129 11.36 -5.37 -2.22
CA GLU A 129 12.14 -6.37 -2.97
C GLU A 129 11.75 -7.80 -2.58
N LYS A 130 11.57 -8.08 -1.29
CA LYS A 130 11.11 -9.40 -0.83
C LYS A 130 9.70 -9.71 -1.37
N GLY A 131 8.78 -8.75 -1.33
CA GLY A 131 7.44 -8.91 -1.90
C GLY A 131 7.49 -9.20 -3.41
N PHE A 132 8.32 -8.44 -4.14
CA PHE A 132 8.51 -8.65 -5.57
C PHE A 132 9.17 -10.00 -5.89
N GLN A 133 10.13 -10.47 -5.09
CA GLN A 133 10.76 -11.78 -5.29
C GLN A 133 9.75 -12.94 -5.10
N LEU A 134 8.77 -12.78 -4.22
CA LEU A 134 7.79 -13.82 -3.90
C LEU A 134 6.69 -13.99 -4.98
N LYS A 135 6.19 -12.90 -5.57
CA LYS A 135 5.08 -12.96 -6.55
C LYS A 135 5.37 -12.32 -7.90
N GLN A 136 6.44 -11.55 -8.03
CA GLN A 136 6.70 -10.68 -9.17
C GLN A 136 5.48 -9.83 -9.54
N ASP A 137 4.87 -9.16 -8.55
CA ASP A 137 3.72 -8.28 -8.77
C ASP A 137 4.14 -6.85 -9.12
N TYR A 138 3.27 -6.14 -9.85
CA TYR A 138 3.57 -4.78 -10.32
C TYR A 138 3.72 -3.77 -9.18
N TYR A 139 3.00 -3.95 -8.06
CA TYR A 139 2.96 -3.00 -6.96
C TYR A 139 4.26 -3.00 -6.15
N ASN A 140 4.70 -4.17 -5.69
CA ASN A 140 5.94 -4.30 -4.95
C ASN A 140 7.14 -3.98 -5.85
N GLY A 141 7.11 -4.42 -7.11
CA GLY A 141 8.20 -4.17 -8.05
C GLY A 141 8.42 -2.69 -8.36
N ILE A 142 7.36 -1.94 -8.73
CA ILE A 142 7.55 -0.52 -9.08
C ILE A 142 8.03 0.30 -7.89
N ASN A 143 7.52 -0.02 -6.68
CA ASN A 143 7.96 0.66 -5.47
C ASN A 143 9.38 0.25 -5.06
N ALA A 144 9.79 -1.01 -5.26
CA ALA A 144 11.18 -1.43 -5.07
C ALA A 144 12.11 -0.64 -5.99
N ALA A 145 11.79 -0.56 -7.29
CA ALA A 145 12.58 0.20 -8.25
C ALA A 145 12.70 1.68 -7.84
N PHE A 146 11.59 2.33 -7.46
CA PHE A 146 11.61 3.72 -6.98
C PHE A 146 12.52 3.91 -5.76
N MET A 147 12.44 3.02 -4.77
CA MET A 147 13.28 3.15 -3.57
C MET A 147 14.76 2.90 -3.85
N LEU A 148 15.08 1.98 -4.77
CA LEU A 148 16.44 1.78 -5.28
C LEU A 148 16.96 3.01 -6.02
N TYR A 149 16.12 3.68 -6.83
CA TYR A 149 16.49 4.95 -7.43
C TYR A 149 16.73 6.03 -6.38
N LYS A 150 15.88 6.19 -5.36
CA LYS A 150 16.14 7.12 -4.26
C LYS A 150 17.49 6.86 -3.57
N LYS A 151 17.84 5.59 -3.34
CA LYS A 151 19.14 5.23 -2.77
C LYS A 151 20.28 5.48 -3.74
N THR A 152 20.08 5.28 -5.04
CA THR A 152 21.04 5.63 -6.09
C THR A 152 21.35 7.13 -6.07
N ASP A 153 20.32 7.97 -6.03
CA ASP A 153 20.44 9.43 -5.96
C ASP A 153 21.21 9.87 -4.71
N LEU A 154 20.87 9.28 -3.55
CA LEU A 154 21.57 9.50 -2.30
C LEU A 154 23.06 9.15 -2.40
N LEU A 155 23.39 7.95 -2.89
CA LEU A 155 24.79 7.51 -3.04
C LEU A 155 25.57 8.39 -4.03
N LYS A 156 24.94 8.77 -5.15
CA LYS A 156 25.51 9.70 -6.13
C LYS A 156 25.84 11.05 -5.51
N SER A 157 24.91 11.64 -4.74
CA SER A 157 25.16 12.91 -4.03
C SER A 157 26.31 12.81 -3.00
N GLN A 158 26.50 11.62 -2.43
CA GLN A 158 27.58 11.31 -1.50
C GLN A 158 28.89 10.89 -2.19
N HIS A 159 28.96 10.92 -3.52
CA HIS A 159 30.13 10.47 -4.30
C HIS A 159 30.55 9.02 -3.99
N LYS A 160 29.56 8.16 -3.71
CA LYS A 160 29.74 6.72 -3.48
C LYS A 160 29.34 5.91 -4.72
N PRO A 161 29.86 4.68 -4.92
CA PRO A 161 29.41 3.81 -6.01
C PRO A 161 27.89 3.59 -5.98
N TRP A 162 27.24 3.73 -7.13
CA TRP A 162 25.77 3.71 -7.25
C TRP A 162 25.27 2.95 -8.49
N GLU A 163 26.15 2.63 -9.42
CA GLU A 163 25.86 2.09 -10.75
C GLU A 163 25.15 0.73 -10.69
N ASP A 164 25.64 -0.19 -9.85
CA ASP A 164 25.03 -1.51 -9.66
C ASP A 164 23.60 -1.41 -9.11
N LEU A 165 23.36 -0.43 -8.23
CA LEU A 165 22.05 -0.22 -7.64
C LEU A 165 21.06 0.33 -8.66
N LYS A 166 21.52 1.25 -9.52
CA LYS A 166 20.73 1.73 -10.66
C LYS A 166 20.40 0.59 -11.62
N LEU A 167 21.38 -0.25 -11.96
CA LEU A 167 21.17 -1.40 -12.84
C LEU A 167 20.11 -2.36 -12.28
N LYS A 168 20.14 -2.62 -10.97
CA LYS A 168 19.10 -3.41 -10.28
C LYS A 168 17.72 -2.76 -10.37
N ALA A 169 17.63 -1.45 -10.13
CA ALA A 169 16.37 -0.70 -10.26
C ALA A 169 15.81 -0.76 -11.69
N ASP A 170 16.68 -0.61 -12.68
CA ASP A 170 16.34 -0.71 -14.10
C ASP A 170 15.83 -2.11 -14.48
N TYR A 171 16.46 -3.16 -13.96
CA TYR A 171 16.01 -4.53 -14.17
C TYR A 171 14.59 -4.73 -13.63
N ILE A 172 14.36 -4.40 -12.35
CA ILE A 172 13.04 -4.54 -11.70
C ILE A 172 11.98 -3.74 -12.46
N ARG A 173 12.27 -2.47 -12.80
CA ARG A 173 11.37 -1.59 -13.57
C ARG A 173 10.99 -2.19 -14.92
N ASN A 174 11.94 -2.79 -15.65
CA ASN A 174 11.63 -3.43 -16.95
C ASN A 174 10.76 -4.67 -16.77
N THR A 175 11.06 -5.52 -15.78
CA THR A 175 10.24 -6.71 -15.48
C THR A 175 8.82 -6.30 -15.10
N VAL A 176 8.66 -5.27 -14.27
CA VAL A 176 7.35 -4.72 -13.91
C VAL A 176 6.59 -4.19 -15.11
N LEU A 177 7.27 -3.48 -16.02
CA LEU A 177 6.66 -2.99 -17.26
C LEU A 177 6.10 -4.15 -18.10
N GLU A 178 6.86 -5.24 -18.26
CA GLU A 178 6.42 -6.44 -18.98
C GLU A 178 5.20 -7.08 -18.30
N ILE A 179 5.23 -7.25 -16.98
CA ILE A 179 4.11 -7.79 -16.20
C ILE A 179 2.86 -6.92 -16.39
N ALA A 180 2.98 -5.61 -16.20
CA ALA A 180 1.86 -4.69 -16.26
C ALA A 180 1.26 -4.61 -17.69
N LEU A 181 2.10 -4.62 -18.73
CA LEU A 181 1.65 -4.70 -20.12
C LEU A 181 0.94 -6.02 -20.44
N ASN A 182 1.31 -7.13 -19.80
CA ASN A 182 0.61 -8.40 -19.97
C ASN A 182 -0.74 -8.40 -19.25
N LEU A 183 -0.80 -7.83 -18.04
CA LEU A 183 -2.06 -7.64 -17.30
C LEU A 183 -3.05 -6.78 -18.10
N GLU A 184 -2.58 -5.71 -18.77
CA GLU A 184 -3.43 -4.81 -19.57
C GLU A 184 -4.07 -5.50 -20.79
N LYS A 185 -3.45 -6.55 -21.32
CA LYS A 185 -3.95 -7.32 -22.47
C LYS A 185 -4.99 -8.37 -22.10
N GLU A 186 -5.25 -8.60 -20.81
CA GLU A 186 -6.24 -9.57 -20.38
C GLU A 186 -7.65 -9.15 -20.79
N GLN A 187 -8.49 -10.13 -21.15
CA GLN A 187 -9.82 -9.88 -21.72
C GLN A 187 -10.74 -9.10 -20.79
N ASP A 188 -10.58 -9.27 -19.48
CA ASP A 188 -11.37 -8.64 -18.42
C ASP A 188 -10.64 -7.45 -17.76
N PHE A 189 -9.55 -6.96 -18.34
CA PHE A 189 -8.74 -5.90 -17.73
C PHE A 189 -9.54 -4.70 -17.25
N SER A 190 -10.52 -4.23 -18.04
CA SER A 190 -11.34 -3.06 -17.70
C SER A 190 -12.21 -3.24 -16.44
N THR A 191 -12.53 -4.49 -16.07
CA THR A 191 -13.34 -4.82 -14.89
C THR A 191 -12.50 -4.99 -13.63
N LYS A 192 -11.18 -5.14 -13.75
CA LYS A 192 -10.28 -5.26 -12.59
C LYS A 192 -10.36 -4.02 -11.69
N GLU A 193 -10.40 -4.26 -10.38
CA GLU A 193 -10.46 -3.20 -9.37
C GLU A 193 -9.21 -2.30 -9.43
N ASP A 194 -8.07 -2.87 -9.80
CA ASP A 194 -6.76 -2.21 -9.82
C ASP A 194 -6.30 -1.79 -11.23
N ALA A 195 -7.17 -1.87 -12.24
CA ALA A 195 -6.83 -1.55 -13.63
C ALA A 195 -6.24 -0.14 -13.80
N ILE A 196 -6.75 0.86 -13.07
CA ILE A 196 -6.20 2.23 -13.09
C ILE A 196 -4.75 2.22 -12.59
N TRP A 197 -4.46 1.50 -11.50
CA TRP A 197 -3.11 1.40 -10.95
C TRP A 197 -2.14 0.68 -11.88
N ILE A 198 -2.59 -0.34 -12.60
CA ILE A 198 -1.78 -1.03 -13.61
C ILE A 198 -1.42 -0.06 -14.74
N LEU A 199 -2.38 0.70 -15.27
CA LEU A 199 -2.11 1.71 -16.31
C LEU A 199 -1.13 2.78 -15.83
N LEU A 200 -1.30 3.29 -14.62
CA LEU A 200 -0.40 4.28 -14.03
C LEU A 200 1.00 3.71 -13.74
N THR A 201 1.10 2.42 -13.41
CA THR A 201 2.40 1.74 -13.26
C THR A 201 3.14 1.64 -14.59
N ILE A 202 2.42 1.37 -15.69
CA ILE A 202 2.99 1.37 -17.04
C ILE A 202 3.49 2.78 -17.40
N ALA A 203 2.68 3.81 -17.13
CA ALA A 203 3.07 5.19 -17.35
C ALA A 203 4.33 5.57 -16.56
N GLU A 204 4.39 5.22 -15.26
CA GLU A 204 5.57 5.43 -14.41
C GLU A 204 6.81 4.73 -14.97
N ALA A 205 6.67 3.48 -15.41
CA ALA A 205 7.78 2.73 -15.99
C ALA A 205 8.31 3.37 -17.29
N TYR A 206 7.43 3.91 -18.15
CA TYR A 206 7.85 4.66 -19.34
C TYR A 206 8.45 6.02 -19.01
N HIS A 207 7.99 6.68 -17.95
CA HIS A 207 8.57 7.93 -17.45
C HIS A 207 10.05 7.75 -17.11
N TYR A 208 10.41 6.69 -16.35
CA TYR A 208 11.81 6.36 -16.12
C TYR A 208 12.58 6.12 -17.42
N LYS A 209 11.96 5.67 -18.51
CA LYS A 209 12.67 5.43 -19.77
C LYS A 209 12.79 6.69 -20.64
N GLY A 210 12.21 7.82 -20.21
CA GLY A 210 12.09 9.04 -21.02
C GLY A 210 11.29 8.81 -22.30
N MET A 211 10.32 7.90 -22.27
CA MET A 211 9.42 7.58 -23.39
C MET A 211 8.10 8.34 -23.21
N ASP A 212 8.15 9.65 -23.36
CA ASP A 212 7.07 10.58 -22.96
C ASP A 212 5.76 10.33 -23.72
N ASP A 213 5.82 9.95 -24.99
CA ASP A 213 4.64 9.61 -25.80
C ASP A 213 3.89 8.39 -25.22
N LEU A 214 4.63 7.36 -24.81
CA LEU A 214 4.06 6.16 -24.22
C LEU A 214 3.56 6.43 -22.80
N MET A 215 4.32 7.17 -21.99
CA MET A 215 3.87 7.64 -20.68
C MET A 215 2.52 8.36 -20.81
N THR A 216 2.43 9.37 -21.69
CA THR A 216 1.20 10.16 -21.92
C THR A 216 0.05 9.29 -22.41
N THR A 217 0.32 8.30 -23.28
CA THR A 217 -0.70 7.36 -23.76
C THR A 217 -1.36 6.59 -22.61
N TYR A 218 -0.56 6.06 -21.68
CA TYR A 218 -1.08 5.30 -20.54
C TYR A 218 -1.68 6.20 -19.46
N GLU A 219 -1.18 7.43 -19.27
CA GLU A 219 -1.82 8.45 -18.43
C GLU A 219 -3.24 8.76 -18.93
N ASN A 220 -3.43 8.94 -20.24
CA ASN A 220 -4.75 9.20 -20.82
C ASN A 220 -5.70 8.01 -20.65
N LYS A 221 -5.24 6.78 -20.90
CA LYS A 221 -6.03 5.56 -20.64
C LYS A 221 -6.49 5.49 -19.18
N ALA A 222 -5.58 5.75 -18.24
CA ALA A 222 -5.89 5.74 -16.82
C ALA A 222 -6.89 6.84 -16.46
N GLN A 223 -6.71 8.04 -17.01
CA GLN A 223 -7.56 9.19 -16.77
C GLN A 223 -9.00 8.97 -17.26
N ASP A 224 -9.18 8.33 -18.41
CA ASP A 224 -10.51 8.02 -18.96
C ASP A 224 -11.23 6.97 -18.10
N MET A 225 -10.52 5.94 -17.66
CA MET A 225 -11.06 4.93 -16.75
C MET A 225 -11.39 5.52 -15.37
N ALA A 226 -10.54 6.39 -14.84
CA ALA A 226 -10.73 7.09 -13.59
C ALA A 226 -11.99 7.97 -13.61
N LYS A 227 -12.23 8.70 -14.70
CA LYS A 227 -13.48 9.47 -14.91
C LYS A 227 -14.71 8.56 -14.90
N ALA A 228 -14.66 7.42 -15.60
CA ALA A 228 -15.77 6.48 -15.64
C ALA A 228 -16.09 5.87 -14.27
N LYS A 229 -15.08 5.65 -13.43
CA LYS A 229 -15.20 5.09 -12.07
C LYS A 229 -15.37 6.16 -10.98
N ASN A 230 -15.38 7.46 -11.33
CA ASN A 230 -15.34 8.58 -10.40
C ASN A 230 -14.20 8.47 -9.34
N ASP A 231 -13.06 7.93 -9.75
CA ASP A 231 -11.87 7.78 -8.90
C ASP A 231 -10.90 8.95 -9.16
N THR A 232 -10.76 9.83 -8.17
CA THR A 232 -9.79 10.93 -8.21
C THR A 232 -8.51 10.63 -7.44
N PHE A 233 -8.50 9.56 -6.63
CA PHE A 233 -7.42 9.25 -5.71
C PHE A 233 -6.20 8.70 -6.46
N ALA A 234 -6.41 7.74 -7.37
CA ALA A 234 -5.31 7.12 -8.11
C ALA A 234 -4.50 8.14 -8.93
N MET A 235 -5.21 9.02 -9.65
CA MET A 235 -4.57 10.08 -10.46
C MET A 235 -3.79 11.07 -9.59
N SER A 236 -4.34 11.48 -8.44
CA SER A 236 -3.63 12.39 -7.52
C SER A 236 -2.37 11.76 -6.96
N ALA A 237 -2.45 10.49 -6.54
CA ALA A 237 -1.30 9.77 -5.99
C ALA A 237 -0.20 9.58 -7.04
N TYR A 238 -0.57 9.30 -8.29
CA TYR A 238 0.39 9.20 -9.39
C TYR A 238 1.05 10.54 -9.71
N SER A 239 0.31 11.65 -9.74
CA SER A 239 0.90 12.98 -9.97
C SER A 239 1.95 13.35 -8.91
N GLU A 240 1.70 13.01 -7.63
CA GLU A 240 2.71 13.17 -6.57
C GLU A 240 3.94 12.29 -6.82
N GLN A 241 3.74 11.04 -7.22
CA GLN A 241 4.82 10.10 -7.52
C GLN A 241 5.65 10.54 -8.73
N LYS A 242 5.01 11.03 -9.79
CA LYS A 242 5.66 11.56 -11.00
C LYS A 242 6.59 12.72 -10.66
N LYS A 243 6.13 13.68 -9.87
CA LYS A 243 6.97 14.79 -9.40
C LYS A 243 8.19 14.30 -8.61
N LYS A 244 8.00 13.31 -7.72
CA LYS A 244 9.13 12.73 -6.97
C LYS A 244 10.17 12.06 -7.86
N ILE A 245 9.79 11.56 -9.03
CA ILE A 245 10.71 10.98 -10.01
C ILE A 245 11.47 12.09 -10.74
N GLU A 246 10.79 13.17 -11.11
CA GLU A 246 11.41 14.36 -11.73
C GLU A 246 12.47 15.00 -10.81
N ASP A 247 12.26 14.94 -9.49
CA ASP A 247 13.17 15.47 -8.49
C ASP A 247 14.45 14.61 -8.29
N LEU A 248 14.52 13.39 -8.85
CA LEU A 248 15.71 12.52 -8.73
C LEU A 248 16.84 13.01 -9.65
N ASN A 249 18.05 13.17 -9.12
CA ASN A 249 19.23 13.53 -9.92
C ASN A 249 19.89 12.29 -10.55
N ILE A 250 19.12 11.51 -11.30
CA ILE A 250 19.58 10.31 -12.00
C ILE A 250 19.30 10.46 -13.49
N HIS A 251 20.30 10.18 -14.32
CA HIS A 251 20.05 10.01 -15.74
C HIS A 251 19.47 8.63 -15.96
N PHE A 252 18.21 8.56 -16.34
CA PHE A 252 17.57 7.28 -16.62
C PHE A 252 17.79 6.78 -18.06
N LYS A 253 18.29 7.66 -18.94
CA LYS A 253 18.72 7.36 -20.31
C LYS A 253 20.14 6.84 -20.36
#